data_AF-S9NX19-F1
#
_entry.id   AF-S9NX19-F1
#
_cell.length_a   1.000
_cell.length_b   1.000
_cell.length_c   1.000
_cell.angle_alpha   90.00
_cell.angle_beta   90.00
_cell.angle_gamma   90.00
#
_symmetry.space_group_name_H-M   'P 1'
#
loop_
_entity.id
_entity.type
_entity.pdbx_description
1 polymer ?
#
loop_
_entity_poly.entity_id
_entity_poly.type
_entity_poly.pdbx_seq_one_letter_code
_entity_poly.pdbx_strand_id
1 'polypeptide(L)'
;MGHEKLGWYVDMGGDISPEEYKGWAGDVRPLDGGLWAKVRGELSSRDSCILRLEEYENQVGGFHFEYHGRPREDLDLPGFVSAVSFWMPTEYLETRGPEHVKALAVALARELPLTSGYASLAFNHLLESKPVMHFIREQCFRYPGMDVHRLDTTSMNMGESVPGAYWLNFYGQPLLDQLGGVAGLRARLALPEVSIEEAGAEKALVSLGKWPEAGDVEQQEEMKPYRALAGVLEPYLYEKPGSQDTARRWQRRFLD
;
A
#
# COMPACT_ATOMS: atom_id res chain seq x y z
N MET A 1 -3.89 23.81 -18.74
CA MET A 1 -3.29 22.46 -18.82
C MET A 1 -2.95 22.07 -17.40
N GLY A 2 -3.65 21.10 -16.80
CA GLY A 2 -3.23 20.57 -15.50
C GLY A 2 -1.89 19.88 -15.71
N HIS A 3 -0.89 20.22 -14.89
CA HIS A 3 0.40 19.55 -14.94
C HIS A 3 0.21 18.11 -14.45
N GLU A 4 -0.10 17.20 -15.37
CA GLU A 4 -0.09 15.77 -15.09
C GLU A 4 1.31 15.41 -14.60
N LYS A 5 1.39 14.94 -13.36
CA LYS A 5 2.65 14.58 -12.72
C LYS A 5 3.17 13.23 -13.19
N LEU A 6 2.29 12.35 -13.66
CA LEU A 6 2.65 11.07 -14.25
C LEU A 6 2.97 11.28 -15.72
N GLY A 7 4.20 10.96 -16.11
CA GLY A 7 4.73 11.20 -17.46
C GLY A 7 5.14 9.94 -18.20
N TRP A 8 5.16 8.77 -17.54
CA TRP A 8 5.68 7.53 -18.08
C TRP A 8 4.75 6.36 -17.79
N TYR A 9 4.60 5.48 -18.78
CA TYR A 9 3.91 4.20 -18.70
C TYR A 9 4.94 3.07 -18.73
N VAL A 10 4.80 2.09 -17.85
CA VAL A 10 5.65 0.89 -17.86
C VAL A 10 4.84 -0.28 -18.40
N ASP A 11 5.20 -0.77 -19.59
CA ASP A 11 4.56 -1.92 -20.23
C ASP A 11 5.02 -3.21 -19.57
N MET A 12 4.24 -3.72 -18.62
CA MET A 12 4.57 -4.95 -17.88
C MET A 12 4.42 -6.24 -18.69
N GLY A 13 4.34 -6.16 -20.03
CA GLY A 13 4.43 -7.31 -20.94
C GLY A 13 3.09 -7.80 -21.47
N GLY A 14 2.10 -6.91 -21.63
CA GLY A 14 0.81 -7.29 -22.21
C GLY A 14 0.88 -7.61 -23.71
N ASP A 15 1.79 -6.93 -24.44
CA ASP A 15 1.88 -6.98 -25.91
C ASP A 15 3.24 -7.51 -26.43
N ILE A 16 4.18 -7.87 -25.54
CA ILE A 16 5.55 -8.29 -25.92
C ILE A 16 5.59 -9.81 -26.05
N SER A 17 6.14 -10.33 -27.16
CA SER A 17 6.28 -11.77 -27.34
C SER A 17 7.18 -12.36 -26.24
N PRO A 18 6.91 -13.59 -25.74
CA PRO A 18 7.73 -14.21 -24.69
C PRO A 18 9.23 -14.32 -25.03
N GLU A 19 9.57 -14.27 -26.32
CA GLU A 19 10.92 -14.35 -26.87
C GLU A 19 11.71 -13.04 -26.70
N GLU A 20 11.01 -11.91 -26.57
CA GLU A 20 11.58 -10.58 -26.34
C GLU A 20 11.59 -10.17 -24.85
N TYR A 21 11.02 -11.01 -23.98
CA TYR A 21 10.90 -10.76 -22.55
C TYR A 21 12.27 -10.79 -21.83
N LYS A 22 12.91 -9.63 -21.73
CA LYS A 22 14.13 -9.43 -20.92
C LYS A 22 13.79 -9.09 -19.46
N GLY A 23 13.03 -9.97 -18.80
CA GLY A 23 12.70 -9.86 -17.38
C GLY A 23 11.58 -8.86 -17.03
N TRP A 24 11.31 -8.71 -15.72
CA TRP A 24 10.21 -7.91 -15.13
C TRP A 24 10.30 -6.38 -15.35
N ALA A 25 11.30 -5.90 -16.10
CA ALA A 25 11.43 -4.50 -16.44
C ALA A 25 10.69 -4.25 -17.77
N GLY A 26 9.44 -3.83 -17.65
CA GLY A 26 8.63 -3.44 -18.81
C GLY A 26 9.26 -2.32 -19.64
N ASP A 27 8.87 -2.22 -20.91
CA ASP A 27 9.25 -1.09 -21.75
C ASP A 27 8.67 0.20 -21.14
N VAL A 28 9.53 1.15 -20.79
CA VAL A 28 9.10 2.46 -20.28
C VAL A 28 8.86 3.40 -21.45
N ARG A 29 7.67 4.00 -21.54
CA ARG A 29 7.24 4.85 -22.67
C ARG A 29 6.64 6.17 -22.18
N PRO A 30 6.89 7.30 -22.86
CA PRO A 30 6.26 8.58 -22.50
C PRO A 30 4.73 8.48 -22.59
N LEU A 31 4.03 8.98 -21.57
CA LEU A 31 2.58 8.92 -21.47
C LEU A 31 1.93 10.01 -22.34
N ASP A 32 1.71 9.68 -23.62
CA ASP A 32 1.02 10.55 -24.56
C ASP A 32 -0.51 10.38 -24.53
N GLY A 33 -1.23 11.12 -25.37
CA GLY A 33 -2.69 11.05 -25.44
C GLY A 33 -3.23 9.66 -25.83
N GLY A 34 -2.47 8.91 -26.64
CA GLY A 34 -2.82 7.56 -27.06
C GLY A 34 -2.65 6.55 -25.92
N LEU A 35 -1.54 6.62 -25.19
CA LEU A 35 -1.30 5.78 -24.01
C LEU A 35 -2.25 6.12 -22.87
N TRP A 36 -2.61 7.39 -22.67
CA TRP A 36 -3.66 7.76 -21.74
C TRP A 36 -5.03 7.16 -22.11
N ALA A 37 -5.35 7.06 -23.41
CA ALA A 37 -6.55 6.39 -23.86
C ALA A 37 -6.48 4.87 -23.61
N LYS A 38 -5.31 4.23 -23.84
CA LYS A 38 -5.06 2.82 -23.49
C LYS A 38 -5.26 2.59 -21.99
N VAL A 39 -4.60 3.36 -21.11
CA VAL A 39 -4.73 3.27 -19.65
C VAL A 39 -6.19 3.37 -19.20
N ARG A 40 -6.94 4.35 -19.71
CA ARG A 40 -8.37 4.50 -19.39
C ARG A 40 -9.20 3.31 -19.89
N GLY A 41 -8.87 2.78 -21.06
CA GLY A 41 -9.48 1.57 -21.62
C GLY A 41 -9.24 0.35 -20.75
N GLU A 42 -8.00 0.13 -20.31
CA GLU A 42 -7.61 -0.99 -19.44
C GLU A 42 -8.29 -0.91 -18.07
N LEU A 43 -8.27 0.26 -17.42
CA LEU A 43 -8.97 0.49 -16.14
C LEU A 43 -10.49 0.29 -16.23
N SER A 44 -11.07 0.49 -17.42
CA SER A 44 -12.51 0.31 -17.65
C SER A 44 -12.86 -1.10 -18.16
N SER A 45 -11.86 -1.91 -18.49
CA SER A 45 -12.07 -3.29 -18.96
C SER A 45 -12.53 -4.19 -17.81
N ARG A 46 -13.20 -5.29 -18.17
CA ARG A 46 -13.52 -6.38 -17.23
C ARG A 46 -12.38 -7.39 -17.09
N ASP A 47 -11.38 -7.29 -17.97
CA ASP A 47 -10.22 -8.16 -17.97
C ASP A 47 -9.24 -7.75 -16.88
N SER A 48 -8.29 -8.65 -16.58
CA SER A 48 -7.16 -8.30 -15.74
C SER A 48 -6.33 -7.19 -16.40
N CYS A 49 -5.76 -6.31 -15.59
CA CYS A 49 -4.75 -5.39 -16.07
C CYS A 49 -3.71 -5.14 -14.99
N ILE A 50 -2.46 -5.01 -15.42
CA ILE A 50 -1.36 -4.55 -14.59
C ILE A 50 -0.91 -3.23 -15.19
N LEU A 51 -1.03 -2.17 -14.40
CA LEU A 51 -0.72 -0.81 -14.80
C LEU A 51 0.33 -0.25 -13.87
N ARG A 52 1.32 0.42 -14.46
CA ARG A 52 2.31 1.18 -13.71
C ARG A 52 2.61 2.48 -14.43
N LEU A 53 2.49 3.59 -13.70
CA LEU A 53 2.73 4.94 -14.18
C LEU A 53 3.72 5.65 -13.25
N GLU A 54 4.62 6.42 -13.82
CA GLU A 54 5.71 7.07 -13.09
C GLU A 54 5.87 8.54 -13.51
N GLU A 55 6.27 9.42 -12.57
CA GLU A 55 6.63 10.81 -12.86
C GLU A 55 7.96 10.90 -13.63
N TYR A 56 8.92 10.05 -13.29
CA TYR A 56 10.25 10.04 -13.90
C TYR A 56 10.56 8.68 -14.52
N GLU A 57 11.29 8.68 -15.63
CA GLU A 57 11.69 7.46 -16.35
C GLU A 57 12.65 6.58 -15.56
N ASN A 58 13.53 7.19 -14.76
CA ASN A 58 14.70 6.52 -14.19
C ASN A 58 15.11 7.07 -12.81
N GLN A 59 14.15 7.60 -12.04
CA GLN A 59 14.41 8.18 -10.72
C GLN A 59 13.39 7.71 -9.70
N VAL A 60 13.85 7.53 -8.46
CA VAL A 60 12.98 7.27 -7.30
C VAL A 60 12.58 8.61 -6.68
N GLY A 61 11.42 8.63 -6.02
CA GLY A 61 10.98 9.78 -5.22
C GLY A 61 10.05 10.74 -5.98
N GLY A 62 9.60 10.37 -7.19
CA GLY A 62 8.48 11.03 -7.86
C GLY A 62 7.12 10.43 -7.48
N PHE A 63 6.06 10.97 -8.07
CA PHE A 63 4.76 10.32 -8.05
C PHE A 63 4.79 8.98 -8.80
N HIS A 64 4.09 7.98 -8.26
CA HIS A 64 3.94 6.67 -8.86
C HIS A 64 2.52 6.16 -8.65
N PHE A 65 2.03 5.41 -9.63
CA PHE A 65 0.75 4.71 -9.56
C PHE A 65 0.94 3.28 -10.02
N GLU A 66 0.46 2.33 -9.24
CA GLU A 66 0.44 0.92 -9.59
C GLU A 66 -0.95 0.35 -9.39
N TYR A 67 -1.45 -0.41 -10.35
CA TYR A 67 -2.71 -1.14 -10.23
C TYR A 67 -2.54 -2.58 -10.72
N HIS A 68 -2.98 -3.52 -9.90
CA HIS A 68 -3.05 -4.94 -10.21
C HIS A 68 -4.52 -5.34 -10.16
N GLY A 69 -5.19 -5.23 -11.30
CA GLY A 69 -6.57 -5.63 -11.50
C GLY A 69 -6.69 -7.11 -11.78
N ARG A 70 -7.61 -7.77 -11.07
CA ARG A 70 -7.96 -9.18 -11.28
C ARG A 70 -9.29 -9.30 -12.02
N PRO A 71 -9.45 -10.32 -12.88
CA PRO A 71 -10.75 -10.63 -13.44
C PRO A 71 -11.67 -11.10 -12.31
N ARG A 72 -12.98 -10.94 -12.49
CA ARG A 72 -13.95 -11.25 -11.44
C ARG A 72 -13.88 -12.72 -10.97
N GLU A 73 -13.58 -13.63 -11.89
CA GLU A 73 -13.45 -15.07 -11.61
C GLU A 73 -12.30 -15.37 -10.63
N ASP A 74 -11.19 -14.62 -10.70
CA ASP A 74 -10.07 -14.79 -9.77
C ASP A 74 -10.38 -14.22 -8.38
N LEU A 75 -11.25 -13.19 -8.30
CA LEU A 75 -11.64 -12.60 -7.01
C LEU A 75 -12.50 -13.54 -6.16
N ASP A 76 -13.07 -14.59 -6.76
CA ASP A 76 -13.77 -15.66 -6.04
C ASP A 76 -12.77 -16.68 -5.44
N LEU A 77 -11.48 -16.63 -5.81
CA LEU A 77 -10.44 -17.49 -5.25
C LEU A 77 -9.89 -16.91 -3.94
N PRO A 78 -9.70 -17.73 -2.88
CA PRO A 78 -9.14 -17.26 -1.62
C PRO A 78 -7.78 -16.58 -1.79
N GLY A 79 -7.63 -15.38 -1.20
CA GLY A 79 -6.37 -14.63 -1.16
C GLY A 79 -6.17 -13.64 -2.31
N PHE A 80 -6.84 -13.84 -3.45
CA PHE A 80 -6.72 -12.94 -4.61
C PHE A 80 -7.52 -11.66 -4.40
N VAL A 81 -6.87 -10.52 -4.62
CA VAL A 81 -7.49 -9.20 -4.57
C VAL A 81 -7.01 -8.34 -5.74
N SER A 82 -7.86 -7.42 -6.18
CA SER A 82 -7.39 -6.27 -6.95
C SER A 82 -6.77 -5.27 -5.99
N ALA A 83 -5.62 -4.70 -6.35
CA ALA A 83 -4.90 -3.79 -5.47
C ALA A 83 -4.40 -2.57 -6.24
N VAL A 84 -4.43 -1.41 -5.58
CA VAL A 84 -3.94 -0.14 -6.11
C VAL A 84 -2.99 0.50 -5.11
N SER A 85 -1.90 1.09 -5.61
CA SER A 85 -0.91 1.80 -4.82
C SER A 85 -0.62 3.16 -5.43
N PHE A 86 -0.49 4.16 -4.56
CA PHE A 86 -0.18 5.53 -4.92
C PHE A 86 1.06 5.94 -4.12
N TRP A 87 2.13 6.37 -4.80
CA TRP A 87 3.28 6.93 -4.13
C TRP A 87 3.33 8.43 -4.35
N MET A 88 3.76 9.11 -3.31
CA MET A 88 3.97 10.55 -3.30
C MET A 88 5.35 10.82 -2.72
N PRO A 89 6.08 11.82 -3.24
CA PRO A 89 7.33 12.26 -2.63
C PRO A 89 7.12 12.68 -1.17
N THR A 90 8.09 12.43 -0.30
CA THR A 90 8.03 12.92 1.09
C THR A 90 7.97 14.45 1.16
N GLU A 91 8.57 15.13 0.19
CA GLU A 91 8.52 16.58 0.01
C GLU A 91 7.07 17.06 -0.20
N TYR A 92 6.20 16.24 -0.81
CA TYR A 92 4.78 16.55 -0.94
C TYR A 92 4.09 16.53 0.43
N LEU A 93 4.39 15.52 1.27
CA LEU A 93 3.89 15.45 2.64
C LEU A 93 4.40 16.63 3.48
N GLU A 94 5.69 16.96 3.40
CA GLU A 94 6.29 18.07 4.16
C GLU A 94 5.71 19.43 3.73
N THR A 95 5.58 19.65 2.42
CA THR A 95 5.10 20.93 1.86
C THR A 95 3.60 21.14 2.08
N ARG A 96 2.79 20.08 1.94
CA ARG A 96 1.32 20.16 2.03
C ARG A 96 0.81 19.91 3.44
N GLY A 97 1.61 19.27 4.28
CA GLY A 97 1.27 18.83 5.63
C GLY A 97 0.49 17.50 5.65
N PRO A 98 0.49 16.81 6.80
CA PRO A 98 -0.10 15.48 6.95
C PRO A 98 -1.62 15.49 6.81
N GLU A 99 -2.29 16.55 7.25
CA GLU A 99 -3.76 16.67 7.12
C GLU A 99 -4.20 16.72 5.66
N HIS A 100 -3.43 17.37 4.78
CA HIS A 100 -3.70 17.38 3.35
C HIS A 100 -3.54 15.98 2.74
N VAL A 101 -2.48 15.26 3.12
CA VAL A 101 -2.25 13.88 2.66
C VAL A 101 -3.31 12.92 3.20
N LYS A 102 -3.69 13.05 4.48
CA LYS A 102 -4.79 12.30 5.09
C LYS A 102 -6.11 12.55 4.36
N ALA A 103 -6.43 13.81 4.07
CA ALA A 103 -7.65 14.16 3.33
C ALA A 103 -7.67 13.54 1.92
N LEU A 104 -6.53 13.52 1.22
CA LEU A 104 -6.39 12.85 -0.07
C LEU A 104 -6.61 11.33 0.05
N ALA A 105 -5.97 10.68 1.03
CA ALA A 105 -6.15 9.25 1.28
C ALA A 105 -7.61 8.90 1.61
N VAL A 106 -8.29 9.72 2.42
CA VAL A 106 -9.73 9.57 2.72
C VAL A 106 -10.59 9.73 1.47
N ALA A 107 -10.28 10.71 0.62
CA ALA A 107 -11.03 10.90 -0.63
C ALA A 107 -10.90 9.68 -1.55
N LEU A 108 -9.69 9.14 -1.71
CA LEU A 108 -9.47 7.89 -2.47
C LEU A 108 -10.21 6.70 -1.85
N ALA A 109 -10.12 6.55 -0.52
CA ALA A 109 -10.75 5.45 0.20
C ALA A 109 -12.29 5.45 0.09
N ARG A 110 -12.91 6.63 -0.06
CA ARG A 110 -14.35 6.77 -0.27
C ARG A 110 -14.78 6.24 -1.63
N GLU A 111 -14.06 6.59 -2.68
CA GLU A 111 -14.39 6.22 -4.06
C GLU A 111 -14.07 4.75 -4.37
N LEU A 112 -13.01 4.20 -3.75
CA LEU A 112 -12.56 2.84 -4.04
C LEU A 112 -13.36 1.78 -3.26
N PRO A 113 -13.72 0.63 -3.86
CA PRO A 113 -14.41 -0.47 -3.18
C PRO A 113 -13.42 -1.31 -2.36
N LEU A 114 -12.71 -0.69 -1.42
CA LEU A 114 -11.68 -1.35 -0.62
C LEU A 114 -12.25 -2.23 0.49
N THR A 115 -11.64 -3.41 0.68
CA THR A 115 -11.79 -4.27 1.86
C THR A 115 -10.84 -3.83 2.98
N SER A 116 -9.63 -3.44 2.60
CA SER A 116 -8.64 -2.85 3.49
C SER A 116 -7.71 -1.92 2.70
N GLY A 117 -7.00 -1.04 3.40
CA GLY A 117 -6.01 -0.13 2.81
C GLY A 117 -5.19 0.56 3.88
N TYR A 118 -4.07 1.17 3.48
CA TYR A 118 -3.22 1.93 4.41
C TYR A 118 -2.42 3.02 3.69
N ALA A 119 -1.87 3.94 4.49
CA ALA A 119 -0.85 4.89 4.05
C ALA A 119 0.24 5.02 5.12
N SER A 120 1.50 5.06 4.70
CA SER A 120 2.68 5.24 5.57
C SER A 120 3.86 5.77 4.78
N LEU A 121 4.97 6.04 5.48
CA LEU A 121 6.29 6.14 4.83
C LEU A 121 6.70 4.77 4.28
N ALA A 122 7.49 4.73 3.21
CA ALA A 122 7.90 3.48 2.57
C ALA A 122 9.34 3.55 2.06
N PHE A 123 10.02 2.39 2.03
CA PHE A 123 11.28 2.24 1.32
C PHE A 123 11.01 2.04 -0.18
N ASN A 124 11.38 3.04 -0.97
CA ASN A 124 11.26 2.99 -2.43
C ASN A 124 12.63 2.71 -3.06
N HIS A 125 12.63 2.04 -4.22
CA HIS A 125 13.84 1.71 -4.96
C HIS A 125 13.58 1.72 -6.46
N LEU A 126 14.62 2.01 -7.25
CA LEU A 126 14.52 2.07 -8.72
C LEU A 126 14.51 0.67 -9.34
N LEU A 127 15.36 -0.22 -8.80
CA LEU A 127 15.59 -1.55 -9.33
C LEU A 127 15.68 -2.54 -8.18
N GLU A 128 14.90 -3.61 -8.27
CA GLU A 128 14.96 -4.71 -7.31
C GLU A 128 16.25 -5.52 -7.54
N SER A 129 17.31 -5.17 -6.80
CA SER A 129 18.58 -5.91 -6.82
C SER A 129 18.87 -6.52 -5.46
N LYS A 130 19.60 -7.64 -5.43
CA LYS A 130 19.95 -8.32 -4.17
C LYS A 130 20.61 -7.39 -3.14
N PRO A 131 21.59 -6.52 -3.50
CA PRO A 131 22.19 -5.59 -2.55
C PRO A 131 21.17 -4.59 -1.98
N VAL A 132 20.30 -4.03 -2.83
CA VAL A 132 19.26 -3.09 -2.40
C VAL A 132 18.27 -3.75 -1.45
N MET A 133 17.79 -4.95 -1.79
CA MET A 133 16.83 -5.67 -0.95
C MET A 133 17.46 -6.17 0.36
N HIS A 134 18.75 -6.46 0.36
CA HIS A 134 19.49 -6.75 1.59
C HIS A 134 19.55 -5.51 2.49
N PHE A 135 19.92 -4.35 1.94
CA PHE A 135 19.93 -3.08 2.67
C PHE A 135 18.55 -2.73 3.24
N ILE A 136 17.49 -2.79 2.43
CA ILE A 136 16.11 -2.52 2.89
C ILE A 136 15.73 -3.46 4.04
N ARG A 137 16.09 -4.75 3.96
CA ARG A 137 15.82 -5.72 5.03
C ARG A 137 16.53 -5.38 6.34
N GLU A 138 17.75 -4.87 6.28
CA GLU A 138 18.46 -4.43 7.48
C GLU A 138 17.84 -3.17 8.08
N GLN A 139 17.48 -2.19 7.24
CA GLN A 139 16.92 -0.93 7.69
C GLN A 139 15.48 -1.06 8.19
N CYS A 140 14.66 -1.94 7.61
CA CYS A 140 13.24 -2.01 7.96
C CYS A 140 13.02 -2.43 9.42
N PHE A 141 13.84 -3.33 9.98
CA PHE A 141 13.73 -3.70 11.40
C PHE A 141 14.17 -2.59 12.36
N ARG A 142 15.01 -1.65 11.90
CA ARG A 142 15.36 -0.46 12.66
C ARG A 142 14.24 0.58 12.65
N TYR A 143 13.60 0.76 11.49
CA TYR A 143 12.54 1.76 11.25
C TYR A 143 11.19 1.06 11.00
N PRO A 144 10.52 0.49 12.02
CA PRO A 144 9.37 -0.38 11.83
C PRO A 144 8.09 0.33 11.34
N GLY A 145 8.03 1.65 11.38
CA GLY A 145 6.96 2.46 10.79
C GLY A 145 7.04 2.63 9.27
N MET A 146 8.21 2.36 8.69
CA MET A 146 8.41 2.34 7.24
C MET A 146 7.80 1.08 6.63
N ASP A 147 7.11 1.20 5.50
CA ASP A 147 6.63 0.06 4.72
C ASP A 147 7.71 -0.50 3.78
N VAL A 148 7.64 -1.80 3.53
CA VAL A 148 8.40 -2.49 2.48
C VAL A 148 7.39 -2.96 1.44
N HIS A 149 7.05 -2.05 0.53
CA HIS A 149 5.95 -2.23 -0.40
C HIS A 149 6.23 -3.30 -1.46
N ARG A 150 5.27 -4.23 -1.64
CA ARG A 150 5.27 -5.25 -2.70
C ARG A 150 3.85 -5.59 -3.16
N LEU A 151 3.28 -4.76 -4.04
CA LEU A 151 1.90 -4.93 -4.50
C LEU A 151 1.69 -6.24 -5.27
N ASP A 152 2.69 -6.63 -6.06
CA ASP A 152 2.72 -7.85 -6.88
C ASP A 152 2.41 -9.12 -6.08
N THR A 153 3.08 -9.28 -4.94
CA THR A 153 3.02 -10.46 -4.10
C THR A 153 1.83 -10.39 -3.16
N THR A 154 1.56 -9.19 -2.64
CA THR A 154 0.51 -8.97 -1.66
C THR A 154 -0.88 -9.15 -2.30
N SER A 155 -1.08 -8.65 -3.53
CA SER A 155 -2.36 -8.77 -4.24
C SER A 155 -2.81 -10.21 -4.50
N MET A 156 -1.87 -11.17 -4.55
CA MET A 156 -2.18 -12.57 -4.84
C MET A 156 -2.59 -13.38 -3.61
N ASN A 157 -2.33 -12.89 -2.40
CA ASN A 157 -2.41 -13.72 -1.19
C ASN A 157 -3.07 -13.03 0.01
N MET A 158 -3.38 -11.74 -0.09
CA MET A 158 -3.85 -10.94 1.05
C MET A 158 -5.30 -11.24 1.44
N GLY A 159 -6.19 -11.48 0.48
CA GLY A 159 -7.61 -11.72 0.75
C GLY A 159 -8.22 -10.66 1.67
N GLU A 160 -8.86 -11.11 2.77
CA GLU A 160 -9.43 -10.23 3.80
C GLU A 160 -8.44 -9.85 4.92
N SER A 161 -7.22 -10.37 4.88
CA SER A 161 -6.19 -10.07 5.87
C SER A 161 -5.62 -8.65 5.68
N VAL A 162 -4.89 -8.17 6.69
CA VAL A 162 -4.25 -6.85 6.69
C VAL A 162 -2.73 -6.94 6.80
N PRO A 163 -1.97 -5.99 6.23
CA PRO A 163 -0.52 -6.11 6.14
C PRO A 163 0.21 -5.69 7.43
N GLY A 164 -0.52 -5.19 8.44
CA GLY A 164 0.02 -4.66 9.68
C GLY A 164 -0.62 -3.34 10.09
N ALA A 165 -0.01 -2.68 11.07
CA ALA A 165 -0.37 -1.35 11.53
C ALA A 165 0.51 -0.28 10.84
N TYR A 166 -0.13 0.72 10.25
CA TYR A 166 0.49 1.83 9.52
C TYR A 166 -0.05 3.18 10.00
N TRP A 167 0.48 4.30 9.51
CA TRP A 167 0.04 5.62 9.95
C TRP A 167 -1.49 5.83 9.78
N LEU A 168 -2.01 5.59 8.57
CA LEU A 168 -3.45 5.58 8.31
C LEU A 168 -3.86 4.18 7.89
N ASN A 169 -4.97 3.68 8.45
CA ASN A 169 -5.49 2.34 8.15
C ASN A 169 -6.98 2.43 7.84
N PHE A 170 -7.38 1.85 6.72
CA PHE A 170 -8.76 1.82 6.24
C PHE A 170 -9.27 0.39 6.31
N TYR A 171 -10.45 0.20 6.90
CA TYR A 171 -11.09 -1.11 7.05
C TYR A 171 -12.51 -1.07 6.48
N GLY A 172 -12.84 -2.01 5.61
CA GLY A 172 -14.17 -2.27 5.06
C GLY A 172 -14.88 -3.44 5.75
N GLN A 173 -16.02 -3.85 5.19
CA GLN A 173 -17.03 -4.61 5.95
C GLN A 173 -16.84 -6.11 6.21
N PRO A 174 -15.85 -6.86 5.70
CA PRO A 174 -15.58 -8.17 6.31
C PRO A 174 -14.81 -8.04 7.63
N LEU A 175 -13.81 -7.16 7.67
CA LEU A 175 -12.93 -7.02 8.84
C LEU A 175 -13.59 -6.19 9.94
N LEU A 176 -14.34 -5.14 9.59
CA LEU A 176 -15.02 -4.32 10.60
C LEU A 176 -16.03 -5.11 11.43
N ASP A 177 -16.80 -6.00 10.82
CA ASP A 177 -17.72 -6.89 11.54
C ASP A 177 -16.98 -7.74 12.59
N GLN A 178 -15.79 -8.25 12.26
CA GLN A 178 -14.96 -9.03 13.18
C GLN A 178 -14.35 -8.17 14.32
N LEU A 179 -14.10 -6.89 14.04
CA LEU A 179 -13.59 -5.92 15.00
C LEU A 179 -14.67 -5.29 15.90
N GLY A 180 -15.95 -5.61 15.66
CA GLY A 180 -17.09 -5.00 16.37
C GLY A 180 -17.41 -3.58 15.87
N GLY A 181 -17.07 -3.30 14.61
CA GLY A 181 -17.23 -2.02 13.94
C GLY A 181 -16.38 -0.90 14.57
N VAL A 182 -16.75 0.33 14.24
CA VAL A 182 -16.09 1.55 14.76
C VAL A 182 -16.16 1.62 16.29
N ALA A 183 -17.26 1.18 16.90
CA ALA A 183 -17.42 1.16 18.35
C ALA A 183 -16.46 0.16 19.03
N GLY A 184 -16.33 -1.05 18.46
CA GLY A 184 -15.40 -2.06 18.94
C GLY A 184 -13.94 -1.61 18.83
N LEU A 185 -13.57 -0.97 17.72
CA LEU A 185 -12.25 -0.34 17.54
C LEU A 185 -11.97 0.71 18.62
N ARG A 186 -12.93 1.63 18.88
CA ARG A 186 -12.78 2.68 19.91
C ARG A 186 -12.63 2.12 21.32
N ALA A 187 -13.34 1.04 21.63
CA ALA A 187 -13.23 0.38 22.93
C ALA A 187 -11.86 -0.30 23.13
N ARG A 188 -11.27 -0.86 22.07
CA ARG A 188 -9.97 -1.55 22.12
C ARG A 188 -8.76 -0.61 22.02
N LEU A 189 -8.92 0.55 21.36
CA LEU A 189 -7.85 1.51 21.07
C LEU A 189 -8.08 2.85 21.77
N ALA A 190 -8.16 2.83 23.11
CA ALA A 190 -8.36 4.01 23.94
C ALA A 190 -7.05 4.78 24.21
N LEU A 191 -6.30 5.10 23.14
CA LEU A 191 -5.08 5.93 23.21
C LEU A 191 -5.37 7.34 22.68
N PRO A 192 -4.88 8.40 23.35
CA PRO A 192 -5.15 9.78 22.94
C PRO A 192 -4.57 10.14 21.55
N GLU A 193 -3.52 9.44 21.12
CA GLU A 193 -2.89 9.62 19.81
C GLU A 193 -3.61 8.89 18.68
N VAL A 194 -4.53 7.97 19.00
CA VAL A 194 -5.29 7.19 18.01
C VAL A 194 -6.63 7.87 17.73
N SER A 195 -6.89 8.22 16.46
CA SER A 195 -8.21 8.68 16.03
C SER A 195 -8.93 7.60 15.25
N ILE A 196 -10.24 7.47 15.48
CA ILE A 196 -11.09 6.50 14.79
C ILE A 196 -12.32 7.22 14.25
N GLU A 197 -12.45 7.22 12.92
CA GLU A 197 -13.43 7.99 12.16
C GLU A 197 -14.17 7.09 11.17
N GLU A 198 -15.40 7.44 10.82
CA GLU A 198 -16.11 6.81 9.70
C GLU A 198 -15.59 7.38 8.38
N ALA A 199 -15.18 6.50 7.46
CA ALA A 199 -14.54 6.86 6.20
C ALA A 199 -15.48 6.67 4.99
N GLY A 200 -16.77 6.91 5.18
CA GLY A 200 -17.83 6.63 4.22
C GLY A 200 -18.81 5.57 4.74
N ALA A 201 -19.75 5.14 3.89
CA ALA A 201 -20.61 4.01 4.24
C ALA A 201 -19.73 2.76 4.40
N GLU A 202 -19.88 2.06 5.53
CA GLU A 202 -19.27 0.74 5.76
C GLU A 202 -17.74 0.71 5.83
N LYS A 203 -17.09 1.86 6.04
CA LYS A 203 -15.62 1.94 6.18
C LYS A 203 -15.22 2.73 7.41
N ALA A 204 -14.12 2.33 8.03
CA ALA A 204 -13.50 3.07 9.14
C ALA A 204 -12.08 3.49 8.77
N LEU A 205 -11.66 4.62 9.32
CA LEU A 205 -10.29 5.09 9.34
C LEU A 205 -9.76 5.02 10.77
N VAL A 206 -8.60 4.38 10.94
CA VAL A 206 -7.79 4.46 12.15
C VAL A 206 -6.52 5.24 11.83
N SER A 207 -6.32 6.38 12.48
CA SER A 207 -5.10 7.21 12.35
C SER A 207 -4.23 7.04 13.59
N LEU A 208 -2.94 6.80 13.38
CA LEU A 208 -1.94 6.62 14.43
C LEU A 208 -1.07 7.89 14.54
N GLY A 209 -1.54 8.87 15.32
CA GLY A 209 -0.88 10.16 15.43
C GLY A 209 -1.16 11.08 14.24
N LYS A 210 -0.57 12.29 14.32
CA LYS A 210 -0.77 13.35 13.32
C LYS A 210 0.14 13.23 12.11
N TRP A 211 1.34 12.68 12.29
CA TRP A 211 2.34 12.49 11.24
C TRP A 211 2.68 11.01 11.14
N PRO A 212 3.06 10.51 9.95
CA PRO A 212 3.60 9.17 9.87
C PRO A 212 4.95 9.14 10.58
N GLU A 213 5.12 8.18 11.47
CA GLU A 213 6.36 7.95 12.19
C GLU A 213 7.10 6.76 11.57
N ALA A 214 8.40 6.93 11.32
CA ALA A 214 9.26 5.81 10.93
C ALA A 214 9.63 4.93 12.13
N GLY A 215 9.71 5.55 13.33
CA GLY A 215 10.30 4.97 14.54
C GLY A 215 11.79 4.69 14.39
N ASP A 216 12.54 4.59 15.49
CA ASP A 216 13.92 4.10 15.48
C ASP A 216 14.14 3.21 16.72
N VAL A 217 14.28 1.90 16.49
CA VAL A 217 14.49 0.92 17.55
C VAL A 217 15.79 1.16 18.32
N GLU A 218 16.83 1.69 17.67
CA GLU A 218 18.11 2.00 18.34
C GLU A 218 17.98 3.21 19.28
N GLN A 219 17.09 4.14 18.97
CA GLN A 219 16.78 5.30 19.81
C GLN A 219 15.68 5.01 20.84
N GLN A 220 15.17 3.77 20.87
CA GLN A 220 14.07 3.34 21.75
C GLN A 220 12.81 4.21 21.58
N GLU A 221 12.54 4.66 20.36
CA GLU A 221 11.34 5.44 20.08
C GLU A 221 10.09 4.56 20.26
N GLU A 222 9.20 5.01 21.14
CA GLU A 222 8.08 4.20 21.57
C GLU A 222 6.87 4.39 20.65
N MET A 223 6.67 3.44 19.73
CA MET A 223 5.54 3.47 18.79
C MET A 223 4.25 2.88 19.39
N LYS A 224 3.79 3.38 20.55
CA LYS A 224 2.60 2.84 21.26
C LYS A 224 1.36 2.70 20.39
N PRO A 225 0.97 3.72 19.57
CA PRO A 225 -0.23 3.61 18.75
C PRO A 225 -0.16 2.45 17.75
N TYR A 226 1.02 2.23 17.17
CA TYR A 226 1.29 1.15 16.21
C TYR A 226 1.25 -0.22 16.89
N ARG A 227 1.86 -0.35 18.06
CA ARG A 227 1.81 -1.59 18.86
C ARG A 227 0.39 -1.93 19.33
N ALA A 228 -0.37 -0.95 19.78
CA ALA A 228 -1.75 -1.15 20.21
C ALA A 228 -2.64 -1.62 19.06
N LEU A 229 -2.55 -0.97 17.89
CA LEU A 229 -3.29 -1.42 16.71
C LEU A 229 -2.82 -2.80 16.25
N ALA A 230 -1.52 -3.06 16.20
CA ALA A 230 -0.99 -4.36 15.83
C ALA A 230 -1.53 -5.48 16.74
N GLY A 231 -1.63 -5.25 18.05
CA GLY A 231 -2.23 -6.20 19.00
C GLY A 231 -3.69 -6.50 18.70
N VAL A 232 -4.47 -5.49 18.30
CA VAL A 232 -5.88 -5.68 17.86
C VAL A 232 -5.96 -6.45 16.56
N LEU A 233 -5.01 -6.23 15.64
CA LEU A 233 -4.98 -6.84 14.31
C LEU A 233 -4.34 -8.23 14.29
N GLU A 234 -3.66 -8.68 15.35
CA GLU A 234 -2.91 -9.93 15.39
C GLU A 234 -3.65 -11.14 14.76
N PRO A 235 -4.95 -11.38 15.05
CA PRO A 235 -5.67 -12.52 14.48
C PRO A 235 -5.95 -12.42 12.97
N TYR A 236 -5.77 -11.23 12.39
CA TYR A 236 -6.15 -10.88 11.02
C TYR A 236 -4.94 -10.47 10.16
N LEU A 237 -3.73 -10.57 10.71
CA LEU A 237 -2.52 -10.25 9.97
C LEU A 237 -2.36 -11.22 8.80
N TYR A 238 -1.99 -10.66 7.66
CA TYR A 238 -1.57 -11.43 6.50
C TYR A 238 -0.31 -12.21 6.88
N GLU A 239 -0.37 -13.54 6.80
CA GLU A 239 0.79 -14.40 6.90
C GLU A 239 0.98 -15.12 5.55
N LYS A 240 2.11 -14.88 4.89
CA LYS A 240 2.38 -15.54 3.61
C LYS A 240 2.64 -17.04 3.87
N PRO A 241 1.90 -17.97 3.22
CA PRO A 241 2.14 -19.40 3.36
C PRO A 241 3.58 -19.78 2.99
N GLY A 242 4.24 -20.57 3.84
CA GLY A 242 5.65 -20.97 3.63
C GLY A 242 6.66 -19.82 3.72
N SER A 243 6.28 -18.68 4.30
CA SER A 243 7.17 -17.54 4.46
C SER A 243 8.39 -17.88 5.30
N GLN A 244 9.54 -17.32 4.89
CA GLN A 244 10.76 -17.35 5.68
C GLN A 244 10.53 -16.57 6.99
N ASP A 245 11.25 -16.96 8.04
CA ASP A 245 11.20 -16.34 9.37
C ASP A 245 11.21 -14.80 9.32
N THR A 246 11.99 -14.21 8.42
CA THR A 246 12.05 -12.74 8.27
C THR A 246 10.73 -12.09 7.86
N ALA A 247 9.98 -12.67 6.91
CA ALA A 247 8.75 -12.06 6.43
C ALA A 247 7.65 -12.11 7.49
N ARG A 248 7.58 -13.22 8.24
CA ARG A 248 6.70 -13.35 9.40
C ARG A 248 7.08 -12.34 10.49
N ARG A 249 8.38 -12.22 10.81
CA ARG A 249 8.88 -11.20 11.75
C ARG A 249 8.53 -9.78 11.30
N TRP A 250 8.56 -9.49 10.01
CA TRP A 250 8.18 -8.18 9.48
C TRP A 250 6.69 -7.88 9.65
N GLN A 251 5.83 -8.85 9.37
CA GLN A 251 4.38 -8.73 9.55
C GLN A 251 4.02 -8.53 11.03
N ARG A 252 4.79 -9.15 11.93
CA ARG A 252 4.61 -9.10 13.39
C ARG A 252 5.51 -8.09 14.11
N ARG A 253 6.16 -7.17 13.39
CA ARG A 253 7.21 -6.25 13.92
C ARG A 253 6.82 -5.40 15.13
N PHE A 254 5.52 -5.21 15.37
CA PHE A 254 4.99 -4.44 16.50
C PHE A 254 4.45 -5.30 17.64
N LEU A 255 4.34 -6.62 17.44
CA LEU A 255 3.89 -7.59 18.44
C LEU A 255 5.05 -8.16 19.24
N ASP A 256 6.17 -8.39 18.55
CA ASP A 256 7.38 -9.02 19.09
C ASP A 256 8.44 -7.97 19.53
#